data_AF-A0AB39E967-F1
#
_entry.id   AF-A0AB39E967-F1
#
_cell.length_a   1.000
_cell.length_b   1.000
_cell.length_c   1.000
_cell.angle_alpha   90.00
_cell.angle_beta   90.00
_cell.angle_gamma   90.00
#
_symmetry.space_group_name_H-M   'P 1'
#
loop_
_entity.id
_entity.type
_entity.pdbx_description
1 polymer ?
#
loop_
_entity_poly.entity_id
_entity_poly.type
_entity_poly.pdbx_seq_one_letter_code
_entity_poly.pdbx_strand_id
1 'polypeptide(L)'
;MEDIKDTVAAKDGIAELMQAANVDVITREGLTQDLTTDQEDAIIKRYTLFDQMKSILNTALLDGEEKYDRVTLNLSGVAPVIDTLMVWIAGAADIPVTRLFGTSAKGLNATGEGDLKNYYDSIRSQQTSQLDRPMAMLDAIMVRSAVGNMPADYNYDWNRLTQPNRKEEAEARKIEAETDVILLDAGAVGRAQVMRRLEADEVYQYRDGVIDQIETSEDLSLGPVEKPDGEGDDDERLAR
;
A
#
# COMPACT_ATOMS: atom_id res chain seq x y z
N MET A 1 -2.32 -13.81 10.45
CA MET A 1 -1.30 -14.89 10.39
C MET A 1 -1.90 -16.20 9.90
N GLU A 2 -3.17 -16.50 10.20
CA GLU A 2 -3.88 -17.69 9.71
C GLU A 2 -4.12 -17.64 8.20
N ASP A 3 -4.63 -16.52 7.66
CA ASP A 3 -4.90 -16.37 6.21
C ASP A 3 -3.66 -16.54 5.32
N ILE A 4 -2.50 -16.12 5.82
CA ILE A 4 -1.21 -16.32 5.12
C ILE A 4 -0.84 -17.80 5.10
N LYS A 5 -1.06 -18.53 6.20
CA LYS A 5 -0.80 -19.97 6.26
C LYS A 5 -1.73 -20.73 5.33
N ASP A 6 -3.00 -20.36 5.28
CA ASP A 6 -4.00 -20.98 4.40
C ASP A 6 -3.64 -20.80 2.92
N THR A 7 -3.12 -19.63 2.56
CA THR A 7 -2.67 -19.38 1.19
C THR A 7 -1.41 -20.18 0.83
N VAL A 8 -0.47 -20.32 1.77
CA VAL A 8 0.71 -21.17 1.59
C VAL A 8 0.28 -22.64 1.43
N ALA A 9 -0.63 -23.13 2.28
CA ALA A 9 -1.17 -24.48 2.19
C ALA A 9 -1.90 -24.72 0.85
N ALA A 10 -2.69 -23.74 0.39
CA ALA A 10 -3.35 -23.82 -0.92
C ALA A 10 -2.34 -23.92 -2.07
N LYS A 11 -1.27 -23.11 -2.03
CA LYS A 11 -0.18 -23.17 -3.01
C LYS A 11 0.50 -24.55 -3.01
N ASP A 12 0.81 -25.08 -1.83
CA ASP A 12 1.48 -26.39 -1.70
C ASP A 12 0.56 -27.52 -2.19
N GLY A 13 -0.73 -27.48 -1.85
CA GLY A 13 -1.72 -28.44 -2.37
C GLY A 13 -1.86 -28.41 -3.89
N ILE A 14 -1.74 -27.23 -4.53
CA ILE A 14 -1.73 -27.13 -6.00
C ILE A 14 -0.47 -27.79 -6.57
N ALA A 15 0.69 -27.57 -5.95
CA ALA A 15 1.94 -28.19 -6.39
C ALA A 15 1.87 -29.72 -6.29
N GLU A 16 1.29 -30.26 -5.22
CA GLU A 16 1.03 -31.70 -5.06
C GLU A 16 0.06 -32.22 -6.13
N LEU A 17 -1.04 -31.51 -6.39
CA LEU A 17 -1.97 -31.86 -7.46
C LEU A 17 -1.30 -31.87 -8.83
N MET A 18 -0.38 -30.94 -9.11
CA MET A 18 0.39 -30.96 -10.36
C MET A 18 1.32 -32.17 -10.47
N GLN A 19 1.90 -32.64 -9.36
CA GLN A 19 2.71 -33.86 -9.36
C GLN A 19 1.83 -35.10 -9.55
N ALA A 20 0.67 -35.17 -8.89
CA ALA A 20 -0.29 -36.25 -9.02
C ALA A 20 -0.96 -36.31 -10.41
N ALA A 21 -1.08 -35.17 -11.10
CA ALA A 21 -1.58 -35.10 -12.48
C ALA A 21 -0.70 -35.86 -13.49
N ASN A 22 0.53 -36.22 -13.12
CA ASN A 22 1.42 -36.97 -14.00
C ASN A 22 1.29 -38.50 -13.84
N VAL A 23 0.21 -38.98 -13.23
CA VAL A 23 -0.05 -40.42 -13.11
C VAL A 23 -0.73 -40.95 -14.37
N ASP A 24 -0.14 -42.00 -14.92
CA ASP A 24 -0.69 -42.74 -16.04
C ASP A 24 -1.54 -43.90 -15.53
N VAL A 25 -2.69 -44.13 -16.18
CA VAL A 25 -3.57 -45.27 -15.90
C VAL A 25 -3.53 -46.20 -17.09
N ILE A 26 -3.11 -47.44 -16.85
CA ILE A 26 -3.14 -48.50 -17.84
C ILE A 26 -4.25 -49.49 -17.45
N THR A 27 -5.20 -49.70 -18.36
CA THR A 27 -6.29 -50.66 -18.18
C THR A 27 -6.11 -51.83 -19.14
N ARG A 28 -6.23 -53.06 -18.63
CA ARG A 28 -6.15 -54.31 -19.39
C ARG A 28 -7.14 -55.33 -18.83
N GLU A 29 -7.78 -56.10 -19.70
CA GLU A 29 -8.64 -57.22 -19.30
C GLU A 29 -7.81 -58.39 -18.74
N GLY A 30 -8.33 -59.10 -17.72
CA GLY A 30 -7.68 -60.30 -17.17
C GLY A 30 -6.54 -60.05 -16.16
N LEU A 31 -6.13 -58.80 -15.90
CA LEU A 31 -5.02 -58.48 -14.98
C LEU A 31 -5.19 -59.09 -13.58
N THR A 32 -6.42 -59.11 -13.04
CA THR A 32 -6.71 -59.71 -11.74
C THR A 32 -6.46 -61.22 -11.70
N GLN A 33 -6.74 -61.93 -12.79
CA GLN A 33 -6.47 -63.38 -12.86
C GLN A 33 -4.97 -63.64 -13.00
N ASP A 34 -4.27 -62.86 -13.83
CA ASP A 34 -2.82 -62.99 -14.02
C ASP A 34 -2.06 -62.75 -12.69
N LEU A 35 -2.51 -61.79 -11.88
CA LEU A 35 -1.94 -61.49 -10.55
C LEU A 35 -2.20 -62.57 -9.49
N THR A 36 -3.15 -63.48 -9.69
CA THR A 36 -3.36 -64.63 -8.79
C THR A 36 -2.44 -65.82 -9.09
N THR A 37 -1.63 -65.70 -10.14
CA THR A 37 -0.62 -66.69 -10.55
C THR A 37 0.79 -66.19 -10.21
N ASP A 38 1.81 -67.04 -10.35
CA ASP A 38 3.22 -66.70 -10.14
C ASP A 38 3.81 -65.73 -11.20
N GLN A 39 2.97 -64.93 -11.88
CA GLN A 39 3.36 -64.01 -12.96
C GLN A 39 3.52 -62.54 -12.51
N GLU A 40 3.32 -62.23 -11.22
CA GLU A 40 3.42 -60.87 -10.67
C GLU A 40 4.72 -60.15 -11.07
N ASP A 41 5.88 -60.79 -10.87
CA ASP A 41 7.19 -60.22 -11.20
C ASP A 41 7.34 -59.88 -12.69
N ALA A 42 6.78 -60.72 -13.57
CA ALA A 42 6.86 -60.50 -15.01
C ALA A 42 6.01 -59.29 -15.44
N ILE A 43 4.84 -59.11 -14.80
CA ILE A 43 3.92 -58.00 -15.04
C ILE A 43 4.55 -56.68 -14.57
N ILE A 44 5.10 -56.65 -13.36
CA ILE A 44 5.79 -55.47 -12.82
C ILE A 44 6.96 -55.07 -13.72
N LYS A 45 7.77 -56.05 -14.16
CA LYS A 45 8.92 -55.80 -15.03
C LYS A 45 8.52 -55.22 -16.37
N ARG A 46 7.41 -55.69 -16.97
CA ARG A 46 6.88 -55.16 -18.23
C ARG A 46 6.45 -53.70 -18.10
N TYR A 47 5.66 -53.35 -17.08
CA TYR A 47 5.20 -51.98 -16.90
C TYR A 47 6.33 -51.03 -16.47
N THR A 48 7.32 -51.51 -15.73
CA THR A 48 8.55 -50.74 -15.45
C THR A 48 9.31 -50.41 -16.74
N LEU A 49 9.41 -51.37 -17.66
CA LEU A 49 10.09 -51.18 -18.95
C LEU A 49 9.29 -50.24 -19.87
N PHE A 50 7.95 -50.31 -19.82
CA PHE A 50 7.06 -49.35 -20.46
C PHE A 50 7.30 -47.92 -19.95
N ASP A 51 7.34 -47.72 -18.63
CA ASP A 51 7.57 -46.40 -18.02
C ASP A 51 8.95 -45.83 -18.40
N GLN A 52 9.99 -46.67 -18.39
CA GLN A 52 11.32 -46.29 -18.87
C GLN A 52 11.32 -45.92 -20.36
N MET A 53 10.66 -46.70 -21.21
CA MET A 53 10.54 -46.39 -22.64
C MET A 53 9.78 -45.08 -22.86
N LYS A 54 8.70 -44.85 -22.13
CA LYS A 54 7.93 -43.61 -22.20
C LYS A 54 8.77 -42.42 -21.73
N SER A 55 9.52 -42.56 -20.64
CA SER A 55 10.39 -41.51 -20.12
C SER A 55 11.54 -41.15 -21.07
N ILE A 56 12.16 -42.15 -21.72
CA ILE A 56 13.33 -41.94 -22.60
C ILE A 56 12.93 -41.55 -24.02
N LEU A 57 11.94 -42.24 -24.60
CA LEU A 57 11.57 -42.14 -26.02
C LEU A 57 10.24 -41.42 -26.25
N ASN A 58 9.53 -41.04 -25.19
CA ASN A 58 8.21 -40.41 -25.25
C ASN A 58 7.21 -41.19 -26.13
N THR A 59 7.31 -42.53 -26.12
CA THR A 59 6.51 -43.43 -26.95
C THR A 59 5.89 -44.52 -26.07
N ALA A 60 4.58 -44.72 -26.20
CA ALA A 60 3.85 -45.79 -25.52
C ALA A 60 3.68 -46.98 -26.46
N LEU A 61 4.18 -48.15 -26.05
CA LEU A 61 3.99 -49.41 -26.74
C LEU A 61 3.00 -50.27 -25.95
N LEU A 62 1.82 -50.52 -26.52
CA LEU A 62 0.70 -51.19 -25.87
C LEU A 62 0.26 -52.39 -26.69
N ASP A 63 -0.27 -53.40 -26.02
CA ASP A 63 -0.94 -54.51 -26.70
C ASP A 63 -2.36 -54.13 -27.12
N GLY A 64 -2.98 -54.89 -28.04
CA GLY A 64 -4.26 -54.54 -28.68
C GLY A 64 -5.44 -54.36 -27.72
N GLU A 65 -5.40 -54.99 -26.55
CA GLU A 65 -6.45 -54.91 -25.51
C GLU A 65 -6.12 -53.90 -24.39
N GLU A 66 -4.96 -53.24 -24.45
CA GLU A 66 -4.52 -52.29 -23.43
C GLU A 66 -4.91 -50.87 -23.78
N LYS A 67 -5.40 -50.14 -22.78
CA LYS A 67 -5.71 -48.71 -22.88
C LYS A 67 -4.81 -47.94 -21.95
N TYR A 68 -4.21 -46.89 -22.50
CA TYR A 68 -3.44 -45.91 -21.76
C TYR A 68 -4.22 -44.62 -21.72
N ASP A 69 -4.54 -44.17 -20.51
CA ASP A 69 -5.18 -42.90 -20.24
C ASP A 69 -4.27 -42.08 -19.33
N ARG A 70 -4.11 -40.80 -19.65
CA ARG A 70 -3.41 -39.87 -18.77
C ARG A 70 -4.44 -39.09 -17.96
N VAL A 71 -4.26 -39.04 -16.65
CA VAL A 71 -5.13 -38.22 -15.79
C VAL A 71 -4.88 -36.75 -16.10
N THR A 72 -5.80 -36.12 -16.83
CA THR A 72 -5.74 -34.68 -17.08
C THR A 72 -6.38 -33.93 -15.92
N LEU A 73 -5.59 -33.12 -15.21
CA LEU A 73 -6.11 -32.31 -14.12
C LEU A 73 -6.71 -31.01 -14.67
N ASN A 74 -7.96 -30.71 -14.28
CA ASN A 74 -8.59 -29.45 -14.62
C ASN A 74 -8.33 -28.41 -13.52
N LEU A 75 -7.51 -27.42 -13.82
CA LEU A 75 -7.15 -26.33 -12.91
C LEU A 75 -7.98 -25.05 -13.09
N SER A 76 -9.02 -25.07 -13.94
CA SER A 76 -9.78 -23.85 -14.27
C SER A 76 -10.45 -23.21 -13.05
N GLY A 77 -10.84 -24.00 -12.05
CA GLY A 77 -11.44 -23.52 -10.80
C GLY A 77 -10.42 -23.05 -9.75
N VAL A 78 -9.13 -23.30 -9.95
CA VAL A 78 -8.10 -23.01 -8.94
C VAL A 78 -7.68 -21.53 -8.99
N ALA A 79 -7.51 -20.96 -10.18
CA ALA A 79 -7.07 -19.57 -10.33
C ALA A 79 -7.99 -18.54 -9.62
N PRO A 80 -9.34 -18.64 -9.70
CA PRO A 80 -10.23 -17.74 -8.96
C PRO A 80 -10.12 -17.87 -7.44
N VAL A 81 -9.79 -19.07 -6.93
CA VAL A 81 -9.60 -19.31 -5.50
C VAL A 81 -8.32 -18.61 -5.03
N ILE A 82 -7.23 -18.72 -5.78
CA ILE A 82 -5.97 -18.00 -5.48
C ILE A 82 -6.19 -16.49 -5.48
N ASP A 83 -6.91 -15.96 -6.49
CA ASP A 83 -7.23 -14.53 -6.55
C ASP A 83 -8.00 -14.07 -5.30
N THR A 84 -8.92 -14.90 -4.79
CA THR A 84 -9.68 -14.60 -3.56
C THR A 84 -8.79 -14.62 -2.32
N LEU A 85 -7.89 -15.60 -2.22
CA LEU A 85 -6.92 -15.68 -1.12
C LEU A 85 -5.98 -14.46 -1.10
N MET A 86 -5.53 -13.99 -2.27
CA MET A 86 -4.75 -12.76 -2.38
C MET A 86 -5.52 -11.55 -1.85
N VAL A 87 -6.81 -11.45 -2.14
CA VAL A 87 -7.68 -10.39 -1.61
C VAL A 87 -7.80 -10.47 -0.09
N TRP A 88 -7.97 -11.68 0.47
CA TRP A 88 -8.05 -11.86 1.93
C TRP A 88 -6.75 -11.49 2.63
N ILE A 89 -5.59 -11.88 2.09
CA ILE A 89 -4.28 -11.47 2.64
C ILE A 89 -4.14 -9.95 2.59
N ALA A 90 -4.48 -9.32 1.46
CA ALA A 90 -4.40 -7.87 1.32
C ALA A 90 -5.30 -7.15 2.34
N GLY A 91 -6.53 -7.63 2.53
CA GLY A 91 -7.43 -7.11 3.56
C GLY A 91 -6.91 -7.31 4.98
N ALA A 92 -6.35 -8.48 5.30
CA ALA A 92 -5.77 -8.76 6.61
C ALA A 92 -4.49 -7.93 6.89
N ALA A 93 -3.76 -7.54 5.84
CA ALA A 93 -2.57 -6.71 5.95
C ALA A 93 -2.87 -5.20 5.97
N ASP A 94 -4.12 -4.78 5.72
CA ASP A 94 -4.50 -3.39 5.47
C ASP A 94 -3.66 -2.73 4.35
N ILE A 95 -3.28 -3.51 3.33
CA ILE A 95 -2.52 -3.05 2.16
C ILE A 95 -3.31 -3.40 0.90
N PRO A 96 -3.58 -2.45 -0.02
CA PRO A 96 -4.27 -2.74 -1.27
C PRO A 96 -3.61 -3.87 -2.08
N VAL A 97 -4.41 -4.75 -2.69
CA VAL A 97 -3.93 -5.89 -3.51
C VAL A 97 -2.96 -5.45 -4.59
N THR A 98 -3.26 -4.33 -5.25
CA THR A 98 -2.45 -3.73 -6.32
C THR A 98 -1.05 -3.35 -5.83
N ARG A 99 -0.94 -2.87 -4.59
CA ARG A 99 0.33 -2.53 -3.95
C ARG A 99 1.05 -3.75 -3.40
N LEU A 100 0.31 -4.66 -2.75
CA LEU A 100 0.87 -5.82 -2.07
C LEU A 100 1.42 -6.87 -3.05
N PHE A 101 0.71 -7.09 -4.15
CA PHE A 101 1.05 -8.12 -5.15
C PHE A 101 1.50 -7.54 -6.51
N GLY A 102 1.54 -6.22 -6.66
CA GLY A 102 1.99 -5.58 -7.91
C GLY A 102 1.04 -5.81 -9.09
N THR A 103 -0.22 -6.13 -8.83
CA THR A 103 -1.22 -6.36 -9.88
C THR A 103 -1.82 -5.05 -10.36
N SER A 104 -2.19 -4.98 -11.64
CA SER A 104 -3.03 -3.89 -12.13
C SER A 104 -4.39 -3.90 -11.42
N ALA A 105 -4.95 -2.72 -11.21
CA ALA A 105 -6.29 -2.60 -10.65
C ALA A 105 -7.32 -3.21 -11.62
N LYS A 106 -8.26 -4.01 -11.11
CA LYS A 106 -9.28 -4.72 -11.91
C LYS A 106 -10.61 -3.96 -11.81
N GLY A 107 -11.30 -3.69 -12.93
CA GLY A 107 -12.63 -3.07 -12.97
C GLY A 107 -12.76 -1.87 -13.92
N LEU A 108 -13.99 -1.39 -14.13
CA LEU A 108 -14.34 -0.35 -15.13
C LEU A 108 -13.80 1.06 -14.83
N ASN A 109 -13.22 1.31 -13.66
CA ASN A 109 -12.63 2.61 -13.24
C ASN A 109 -11.34 2.43 -12.41
N ALA A 110 -10.58 1.37 -12.69
CA ALA A 110 -9.50 0.93 -11.82
C ALA A 110 -8.18 1.66 -12.14
N THR A 111 -8.05 2.92 -11.71
CA THR A 111 -6.73 3.62 -11.73
C THR A 111 -5.84 3.21 -10.57
N GLY A 112 -6.41 2.61 -9.51
CA GLY A 112 -5.71 2.27 -8.27
C GLY A 112 -5.39 3.48 -7.39
N GLU A 113 -5.69 4.70 -7.84
CA GLU A 113 -5.38 5.94 -7.10
C GLU A 113 -6.22 6.07 -5.83
N GLY A 114 -7.50 5.69 -5.87
CA GLY A 114 -8.38 5.70 -4.69
C GLY A 114 -7.88 4.75 -3.60
N ASP A 115 -7.49 3.54 -3.99
CA ASP A 115 -6.95 2.55 -3.05
C ASP A 115 -5.62 3.01 -2.45
N LEU A 116 -4.75 3.62 -3.27
CA LEU A 116 -3.47 4.18 -2.83
C LEU A 116 -3.67 5.33 -1.84
N LYS A 117 -4.65 6.22 -2.11
CA LYS A 117 -5.00 7.33 -1.22
C LYS A 117 -5.50 6.80 0.13
N ASN A 118 -6.47 5.89 0.12
CA ASN A 118 -7.00 5.28 1.35
C ASN A 118 -5.90 4.60 2.16
N TYR A 119 -4.95 3.94 1.50
CA TYR A 119 -3.80 3.33 2.15
C TYR A 119 -2.88 4.37 2.81
N TYR A 120 -2.57 5.47 2.13
CA TYR A 120 -1.79 6.56 2.72
C TYR A 120 -2.52 7.25 3.87
N ASP A 121 -3.83 7.43 3.78
CA ASP A 121 -4.65 7.97 4.86
C ASP A 121 -4.62 7.03 6.10
N SER A 122 -4.68 5.70 5.89
CA SER A 122 -4.50 4.72 6.98
C SER A 122 -3.11 4.84 7.63
N ILE A 123 -2.04 4.89 6.83
CA ILE A 123 -0.68 5.09 7.37
C ILE A 123 -0.58 6.39 8.17
N ARG A 124 -1.12 7.50 7.63
CA ARG A 124 -1.10 8.80 8.30
C ARG A 124 -1.83 8.75 9.63
N SER A 125 -2.97 8.06 9.68
CA SER A 125 -3.71 7.80 10.91
C SER A 125 -2.90 6.98 11.91
N GLN A 126 -2.19 5.94 11.47
CA GLN A 126 -1.32 5.14 12.36
C GLN A 126 -0.13 5.95 12.88
N GLN A 127 0.49 6.78 12.04
CA GLN A 127 1.56 7.70 12.42
C GLN A 127 1.11 8.62 13.56
N THR A 128 -0.02 9.31 13.39
CA THR A 128 -0.50 10.28 14.38
C THR A 128 -1.14 9.66 15.61
N SER A 129 -1.84 8.53 15.48
CA SER A 129 -2.54 7.90 16.61
C SER A 129 -1.65 7.01 17.46
N GLN A 130 -0.66 6.33 16.85
CA GLN A 130 0.15 5.31 17.52
C GLN A 130 1.61 5.70 17.67
N LEU A 131 2.21 6.35 16.66
CA LEU A 131 3.65 6.63 16.64
C LEU A 131 4.01 8.00 17.20
N ASP A 132 3.13 9.00 17.14
CA ASP A 132 3.41 10.37 17.58
C ASP A 132 4.02 10.44 18.99
N ARG A 133 3.35 9.80 19.94
CA ARG A 133 3.76 9.85 21.35
C ARG A 133 5.04 9.06 21.63
N PRO A 134 5.19 7.80 21.16
CA PRO A 134 6.46 7.08 21.27
C PRO A 134 7.63 7.81 20.60
N MET A 135 7.42 8.40 19.41
CA MET A 135 8.45 9.13 18.69
C MET A 135 8.86 10.39 19.44
N ALA A 136 7.91 11.18 19.93
CA ALA A 136 8.21 12.36 20.75
C ALA A 136 9.06 12.03 21.99
N MET A 137 8.84 10.87 22.61
CA MET A 137 9.63 10.41 23.75
C MET A 137 11.06 10.02 23.33
N LEU A 138 11.20 9.32 22.20
CA LEU A 138 12.50 8.97 21.63
C LEU A 138 13.29 10.24 21.27
N ASP A 139 12.64 11.18 20.60
CA ASP A 139 13.24 12.45 20.16
C ASP A 139 13.68 13.30 21.35
N ALA A 140 12.89 13.37 22.42
CA ALA A 140 13.27 14.07 23.65
C ALA A 140 14.55 13.51 24.31
N ILE A 141 14.90 12.24 24.06
CA ILE A 141 16.16 11.63 24.51
C ILE A 141 17.26 11.89 23.49
N MET A 142 16.99 11.62 22.20
CA MET A 142 17.96 11.74 21.11
C MET A 142 18.45 13.17 20.93
N VAL A 143 17.55 14.15 20.92
CA VAL A 143 17.88 15.58 20.77
C VAL A 143 18.73 16.05 21.95
N ARG A 144 18.37 15.70 23.19
CA ARG A 144 19.17 16.04 24.38
C ARG A 144 20.53 15.35 24.36
N SER A 145 20.63 14.12 23.85
CA SER A 145 21.90 13.42 23.71
C SER A 145 22.80 14.05 22.65
N ALA A 146 22.23 14.59 21.57
CA ALA A 146 22.98 15.18 20.46
C ALA A 146 23.36 16.66 20.71
N VAL A 147 22.44 17.44 21.27
CA VAL A 147 22.54 18.91 21.40
C VAL A 147 22.79 19.34 22.85
N GLY A 148 22.61 18.43 23.82
CA GLY A 148 22.77 18.72 25.26
C GLY A 148 21.54 19.34 25.93
N ASN A 149 20.61 19.91 25.16
CA ASN A 149 19.31 20.39 25.65
C ASN A 149 18.19 20.10 24.62
N MET A 150 16.94 20.33 25.03
CA MET A 150 15.80 20.34 24.12
C MET A 150 15.45 21.80 23.77
N PRO A 151 15.49 22.19 22.48
CA PRO A 151 15.05 23.52 22.05
C PRO A 151 13.59 23.78 22.43
N ALA A 152 13.25 25.05 22.70
CA ALA A 152 11.90 25.46 23.08
C ALA A 152 10.91 25.42 21.89
N ASP A 153 11.44 25.52 20.67
CA ASP A 153 10.74 25.58 19.38
C ASP A 153 10.87 24.27 18.58
N TYR A 154 11.04 23.14 19.27
CA TYR A 154 11.11 21.84 18.61
C TYR A 154 9.72 21.39 18.13
N ASN A 155 9.56 21.31 16.81
CA ASN A 155 8.44 20.66 16.14
C ASN A 155 8.97 19.64 15.13
N TYR A 156 8.24 18.55 14.95
CA TYR A 156 8.45 17.62 13.85
C TYR A 156 7.13 17.43 13.10
N ASP A 157 7.24 17.15 11.80
CA ASP A 157 6.12 16.73 10.98
C ASP A 157 6.48 15.43 10.26
N TRP A 158 5.49 14.58 10.08
CA TRP A 158 5.65 13.36 9.30
C TRP A 158 5.78 13.71 7.82
N ASN A 159 6.85 13.23 7.20
CA ASN A 159 7.04 13.34 5.76
C ASN A 159 5.77 12.96 4.98
N ARG A 160 5.51 13.73 3.92
CA ARG A 160 4.37 13.49 3.04
C ARG A 160 4.49 12.10 2.39
N LEU A 161 3.42 11.31 2.48
CA LEU A 161 3.35 9.98 1.89
C LEU A 161 3.07 10.02 0.38
N THR A 162 2.50 11.13 -0.08
CA THR A 162 2.30 11.45 -1.49
C THR A 162 3.29 12.52 -1.92
N GLN A 163 3.90 12.32 -3.09
CA GLN A 163 4.58 13.40 -3.78
C GLN A 163 3.59 13.97 -4.80
N PRO A 164 3.26 15.27 -4.73
CA PRO A 164 2.49 15.88 -5.79
C PRO A 164 3.26 15.71 -7.10
N ASN A 165 2.55 15.35 -8.16
CA ASN A 165 3.17 15.37 -9.47
C ASN A 165 3.43 16.84 -9.89
N ARG A 166 4.33 17.07 -10.85
CA ARG A 166 4.67 18.44 -11.30
C ARG A 166 3.45 19.28 -11.72
N LYS A 167 2.37 18.62 -12.18
CA LYS A 167 1.14 19.28 -12.60
C LYS A 167 0.34 19.74 -11.38
N GLU A 168 0.15 18.89 -10.38
CA GLU A 168 -0.52 19.23 -9.11
C GLU A 168 0.22 20.35 -8.38
N GLU A 169 1.56 20.31 -8.38
CA GLU A 169 2.38 21.38 -7.79
C GLU A 169 2.20 22.71 -8.54
N ALA A 170 2.19 22.68 -9.88
CA ALA A 170 1.93 23.87 -10.69
C ALA A 170 0.51 24.42 -10.50
N GLU A 171 -0.48 23.54 -10.37
CA GLU A 171 -1.87 23.91 -10.09
C GLU A 171 -2.01 24.52 -8.69
N ALA A 172 -1.35 23.94 -7.67
CA ALA A 172 -1.33 24.50 -6.32
C ALA A 172 -0.72 25.92 -6.29
N ARG A 173 0.45 26.11 -6.91
CA ARG A 173 1.08 27.44 -7.02
C ARG A 173 0.21 28.46 -7.77
N LYS A 174 -0.55 28.00 -8.79
CA LYS A 174 -1.50 28.86 -9.50
C LYS A 174 -2.63 29.31 -8.58
N ILE A 175 -3.19 28.39 -7.79
CA ILE A 175 -4.27 28.68 -6.83
C ILE A 175 -3.78 29.62 -5.73
N GLU A 176 -2.56 29.43 -5.22
CA GLU A 176 -1.95 30.32 -4.22
C GLU A 176 -1.77 31.74 -4.79
N ALA A 177 -1.22 31.87 -6.00
CA ALA A 177 -1.07 33.16 -6.66
C ALA A 177 -2.42 33.85 -6.94
N GLU A 178 -3.44 33.09 -7.36
CA GLU A 178 -4.81 33.61 -7.53
C GLU A 178 -5.40 34.08 -6.20
N THR A 179 -5.15 33.35 -5.12
CA THR A 179 -5.57 33.74 -3.77
C THR A 179 -4.93 35.06 -3.34
N ASP A 180 -3.64 35.24 -3.61
CA ASP A 180 -2.93 36.48 -3.29
C ASP A 180 -3.49 37.68 -4.05
N VAL A 181 -3.77 37.52 -5.35
CA VAL A 181 -4.40 38.57 -6.16
C VAL A 181 -5.78 38.91 -5.61
N ILE A 182 -6.60 37.92 -5.26
CA ILE A 182 -7.94 38.15 -4.68
C ILE A 182 -7.86 38.91 -3.35
N LEU A 183 -6.93 38.54 -2.46
CA LEU A 183 -6.78 39.19 -1.16
C LEU A 183 -6.27 40.64 -1.29
N LEU A 184 -5.37 40.88 -2.24
CA LEU A 184 -4.87 42.23 -2.58
C LEU A 184 -5.98 43.10 -3.18
N ASP A 185 -6.73 42.57 -4.14
CA ASP A 185 -7.85 43.28 -4.78
C ASP A 185 -8.98 43.57 -3.78
N ALA A 186 -9.21 42.68 -2.82
CA ALA A 186 -10.16 42.88 -1.73
C ALA A 186 -9.67 43.88 -0.66
N GLY A 187 -8.39 44.28 -0.71
CA GLY A 187 -7.77 45.13 0.31
C GLY A 187 -7.65 44.47 1.69
N ALA A 188 -7.75 43.14 1.77
CA ALA A 188 -7.66 42.39 3.01
C ALA A 188 -6.21 42.23 3.48
N VAL A 189 -5.25 42.26 2.54
CA VAL A 189 -3.80 42.19 2.80
C VAL A 189 -3.06 43.24 1.98
N GLY A 190 -1.92 43.70 2.48
CA GLY A 190 -0.99 44.56 1.73
C GLY A 190 -0.02 43.78 0.84
N ARG A 191 0.62 44.45 -0.12
CA ARG A 191 1.65 43.80 -0.96
C ARG A 191 2.86 43.42 -0.13
N ALA A 192 3.21 44.22 0.87
CA ALA A 192 4.30 43.88 1.80
C ALA A 192 4.03 42.57 2.56
N GLN A 193 2.77 42.32 2.97
CA GLN A 193 2.40 41.10 3.68
C GLN A 193 2.48 39.85 2.77
N VAL A 194 2.02 39.96 1.52
CA VAL A 194 2.17 38.89 0.53
C VAL A 194 3.65 38.61 0.24
N MET A 195 4.48 39.66 0.07
CA MET A 195 5.92 39.51 -0.14
C MET A 195 6.62 38.83 1.05
N ARG A 196 6.28 39.19 2.30
CA ARG A 196 6.81 38.50 3.48
C ARG A 196 6.45 37.01 3.48
N ARG A 197 5.21 36.65 3.12
CA ARG A 197 4.80 35.25 3.03
C ARG A 197 5.60 34.50 1.97
N LEU A 198 5.72 35.06 0.77
CA LEU A 198 6.48 34.46 -0.34
C LEU A 198 7.97 34.28 -0.02
N GLU A 199 8.54 35.16 0.80
CA GLU A 199 9.91 35.02 1.30
C GLU A 199 10.04 33.97 2.39
N ALA A 200 9.08 33.92 3.32
CA ALA A 200 9.02 32.89 4.36
C ALA A 200 8.80 31.48 3.77
N ASP A 201 8.03 31.37 2.69
CA ASP A 201 7.79 30.14 1.94
C ASP A 201 8.98 29.78 1.01
N GLU A 202 10.08 30.54 1.06
CA GLU A 202 11.29 30.39 0.23
C GLU A 202 11.03 30.41 -1.29
N VAL A 203 9.90 30.97 -1.73
CA VAL A 203 9.52 31.05 -3.16
C VAL A 203 10.29 32.17 -3.86
N TYR A 204 10.48 33.29 -3.18
CA TYR A 204 11.23 34.45 -3.68
C TYR A 204 12.16 35.00 -2.59
N GLN A 205 13.29 35.56 -3.00
CA GLN A 205 14.16 36.32 -2.11
C GLN A 205 14.15 37.78 -2.55
N TYR A 206 13.84 38.67 -1.61
CA TYR A 206 13.88 40.10 -1.86
C TYR A 206 15.21 40.67 -1.36
N ARG A 207 15.54 41.88 -1.80
CA ARG A 207 16.72 42.57 -1.23
C ARG A 207 16.34 43.10 0.15
N ASP A 208 17.28 43.03 1.08
CA ASP A 208 17.12 43.56 2.43
C ASP A 208 16.54 44.98 2.43
N GLY A 209 15.49 45.19 3.22
CA GLY A 209 14.82 46.47 3.40
C GLY A 209 13.82 46.88 2.31
N VAL A 210 13.67 46.11 1.22
CA VAL A 210 12.66 46.40 0.18
C VAL A 210 11.24 46.22 0.70
N ILE A 211 11.00 45.14 1.45
CA ILE A 211 9.68 44.86 2.02
C ILE A 211 9.28 45.96 3.01
N ASP A 212 10.20 46.39 3.87
CA ASP A 212 9.94 47.41 4.88
C ASP A 212 9.67 48.79 4.26
N GLN A 213 10.34 49.11 3.14
CA GLN A 213 10.05 50.32 2.36
C GLN A 213 8.63 50.29 1.76
N ILE A 214 8.21 49.13 1.24
CA ILE A 214 6.85 48.96 0.69
C ILE A 214 5.82 49.05 1.81
N GLU A 215 6.06 48.39 2.95
CA GLU A 215 5.17 48.46 4.11
C GLU A 215 5.00 49.89 4.63
N THR A 216 6.08 50.66 4.69
CA THR A 216 6.02 52.08 5.11
C THR A 216 5.22 52.93 4.12
N SER A 217 5.16 52.54 2.85
CA SER A 217 4.37 53.21 1.81
C SER A 217 2.91 52.74 1.74
N GLU A 218 2.59 51.62 2.39
CA GLU A 218 1.25 51.04 2.44
C GLU A 218 0.56 51.48 3.73
N ASP A 219 -0.54 52.22 3.62
CA ASP A 219 -1.39 52.53 4.78
C ASP A 219 -2.15 51.27 5.20
N LEU A 220 -1.49 50.44 6.01
CA LEU A 220 -2.01 49.17 6.54
C LEU A 220 -2.72 49.35 7.87
N SER A 221 -3.30 50.54 8.13
CA SER A 221 -4.15 50.74 9.30
C SER A 221 -5.50 50.03 9.10
N LEU A 222 -5.50 48.70 9.31
CA LEU A 222 -6.68 48.07 9.88
C LEU A 222 -6.86 48.78 11.22
N GLY A 223 -7.84 49.68 11.30
CA GLY A 223 -8.08 50.53 12.47
C GLY A 223 -8.04 49.74 13.78
N PRO A 224 -7.77 50.40 14.92
CA PRO A 224 -7.46 49.71 16.16
C PRO A 224 -8.51 48.64 16.47
N VAL A 225 -8.06 47.38 16.57
CA VAL A 225 -8.89 46.29 17.10
C VAL A 225 -9.01 46.55 18.59
N GLU A 226 -10.08 47.22 19.00
CA GLU A 226 -10.49 47.24 20.41
C GLU A 226 -10.73 45.79 20.82
N LYS A 227 -9.94 45.31 21.78
CA LYS A 227 -10.34 44.13 22.55
C LYS A 227 -11.71 44.46 23.15
N PRO A 228 -12.74 43.60 22.99
CA PRO A 228 -13.96 43.80 23.73
C PRO A 228 -13.57 43.82 25.21
N ASP A 229 -13.89 44.93 25.88
CA ASP A 229 -13.73 45.06 27.32
C ASP A 229 -14.44 43.86 27.95
N GLY A 230 -13.65 43.00 28.61
CA GLY A 230 -14.20 41.92 29.40
C GLY A 230 -15.06 42.55 30.48
N GLU A 231 -16.38 42.40 30.33
CA GLU A 231 -17.34 42.66 31.39
C GLU A 231 -16.84 41.98 32.66
N GLY A 232 -16.75 42.76 33.73
CA GLY A 232 -16.34 42.29 35.04
C GLY A 232 -17.27 41.18 35.49
N ASP A 233 -16.70 39.99 35.70
CA ASP A 233 -17.38 38.94 36.44
C ASP A 233 -17.05 39.14 37.91
N ASP A 234 -18.10 39.47 38.67
CA ASP A 234 -18.14 39.73 40.10
C ASP A 234 -17.61 38.52 40.88
N ASP A 235 -16.34 38.59 41.27
CA ASP A 235 -15.72 37.67 42.24
C ASP A 235 -16.14 38.06 43.67
N GLU A 236 -17.45 38.04 43.97
CA GLU A 236 -17.95 38.20 45.33
C GLU A 236 -19.32 37.52 45.53
N ARG A 237 -19.34 36.19 45.60
CA ARG A 237 -20.29 35.40 46.40
C ARG A 237 -19.95 33.91 46.31
N LEU A 238 -19.29 33.40 47.35
CA LEU A 238 -19.65 32.16 48.05
C LEU A 238 -18.66 31.93 49.21
N ALA A 239 -18.76 32.80 50.22
CA ALA A 239 -18.43 32.43 51.59
C ALA A 239 -19.74 32.26 52.35
N ARG A 240 -20.25 31.02 52.40
CA ARG A 240 -21.07 30.42 53.47
C ARG A 240 -21.43 28.99 53.12
#